data_AF-A0A349DEM4-F1
#
_entry.id   AF-A0A349DEM4-F1
#
_cell.length_a   1.000
_cell.length_b   1.000
_cell.length_c   1.000
_cell.angle_alpha   90.00
_cell.angle_beta   90.00
_cell.angle_gamma   90.00
#
_symmetry.space_group_name_H-M   'P 1'
#
loop_
_entity.id
_entity.type
_entity.pdbx_description
1 polymer ?
#
loop_
_entity_poly.entity_id
_entity_poly.type
_entity_poly.pdbx_seq_one_letter_code
_entity_poly.pdbx_strand_id
1 'polypeptide(L)'
;MHYRTLVTVDIPEVKTDIETDCEIQNTINNLEVALERCDKDSFGAMIMNEIYLSRFRGMRNTFARAVYQAVGELLEPYSECTENPEYLEFEDHTDDLKNEYENKSVDCIKLPGGKIVSIYNHIIFDKFIIRDGLVFQKYFGQLKHEKRSKAAKKMTALPDYPYKKLYKSFEDFAEQEKYMDYNDEYEGYGYVYNPNAFYDWYCIGGRWPKMFLVKEECTDFAVGDRDYPDNYYEAPQGYRWVSAARKKDIQWKEMRRCIFNEAIREYKEYKKIFETGIIPEEHYCRITENGVSACGQLLYSKGETLSEYLTREGVKDICKRNFSQVARAYLHDGIYHSDVECTVDKETGERSFEEWRNMIDEFYNSLDDDVVLVSVDCHI
;
A
#
# COMPACT_ATOMS: atom_id res chain seq x y z
N MET A 1 -3.82 0.61 -1.61
CA MET A 1 -3.44 -0.59 -0.83
C MET A 1 -1.92 -0.61 -0.71
N HIS A 2 -1.33 -0.98 0.42
CA HIS A 2 0.13 -1.00 0.59
C HIS A 2 0.70 -2.41 0.59
N TYR A 3 1.85 -2.59 -0.03
CA TYR A 3 2.60 -3.84 0.02
C TYR A 3 4.12 -3.60 -0.01
N ARG A 4 4.84 -4.56 0.56
CA ARG A 4 6.30 -4.50 0.67
C ARG A 4 6.96 -5.16 -0.53
N THR A 5 7.85 -4.44 -1.18
CA THR A 5 8.71 -4.90 -2.27
C THR A 5 10.16 -4.88 -1.80
N LEU A 6 10.87 -5.99 -1.96
CA LEU A 6 12.33 -6.04 -1.75
C LEU A 6 13.04 -5.59 -3.03
N VAL A 7 13.83 -4.54 -2.96
CA VAL A 7 14.57 -4.03 -4.12
C VAL A 7 16.06 -4.27 -3.90
N THR A 8 16.77 -4.74 -4.92
CA THR A 8 18.23 -4.82 -4.90
C THR A 8 18.83 -3.71 -5.74
N VAL A 9 19.84 -3.04 -5.21
CA VAL A 9 20.59 -2.00 -5.92
C VAL A 9 22.09 -2.17 -5.69
N ASP A 10 22.86 -1.88 -6.72
CA ASP A 10 24.33 -1.87 -6.66
C ASP A 10 24.82 -0.47 -6.32
N ILE A 11 25.25 -0.29 -5.07
CA ILE A 11 25.81 0.98 -4.60
C ILE A 11 27.34 0.82 -4.46
N PRO A 12 28.14 1.50 -5.31
CA PRO A 12 29.58 1.48 -5.18
C PRO A 12 30.02 2.12 -3.87
N GLU A 13 31.32 2.05 -3.56
CA GLU A 13 31.85 2.79 -2.42
C GLU A 13 31.62 4.29 -2.61
N VAL A 14 30.88 4.90 -1.69
CA VAL A 14 30.55 6.32 -1.71
C VAL A 14 31.50 7.10 -0.80
N LYS A 15 32.02 8.21 -1.30
CA LYS A 15 32.77 9.16 -0.47
C LYS A 15 31.78 10.05 0.28
N THR A 16 31.99 10.23 1.58
CA THR A 16 31.13 11.09 2.39
C THR A 16 31.11 12.52 1.84
N ASP A 17 29.92 12.97 1.50
CA ASP A 17 29.62 14.33 1.12
C ASP A 17 29.11 15.12 2.34
N ILE A 18 30.08 15.69 3.05
CA ILE A 18 29.86 16.40 4.31
C ILE A 18 28.99 17.64 4.12
N GLU A 19 29.12 18.33 2.98
CA GLU A 19 28.37 19.56 2.71
C GLU A 19 26.88 19.27 2.63
N THR A 20 26.48 18.33 1.78
CA THR A 20 25.08 17.91 1.65
C THR A 20 24.55 17.26 2.94
N ASP A 21 25.37 16.48 3.65
CA ASP A 21 24.99 15.91 4.96
C ASP A 21 24.66 17.02 5.97
N CYS A 22 25.45 18.10 6.01
CA CYS A 22 25.17 19.26 6.86
C CYS A 22 23.91 20.01 6.43
N GLU A 23 23.67 20.19 5.13
CA GLU A 23 22.45 20.85 4.61
C GLU A 23 21.18 20.07 4.97
N ILE A 24 21.21 18.74 4.82
CA ILE A 24 20.09 17.88 5.20
C ILE A 24 19.87 17.94 6.71
N GLN A 25 20.94 17.91 7.51
CA GLN A 25 20.81 18.03 8.95
C GLN A 25 20.22 19.38 9.38
N ASN A 26 20.59 20.48 8.72
CA ASN A 26 19.99 21.79 8.97
C ASN A 26 18.49 21.80 8.59
N THR A 27 18.13 21.15 7.49
CA THR A 27 16.73 21.02 7.06
C THR A 27 15.91 20.21 8.06
N ILE A 28 16.44 19.10 8.56
CA ILE A 28 15.85 18.29 9.64
C ILE A 28 15.59 19.16 10.87
N ASN A 29 16.59 19.89 11.34
CA ASN A 29 16.46 20.75 12.52
C ASN A 29 15.38 21.83 12.32
N ASN A 30 15.31 22.43 11.12
CA ASN A 30 14.30 23.44 10.79
C ASN A 30 12.88 22.86 10.79
N LEU A 31 12.69 21.65 10.25
CA LEU A 31 11.41 20.96 10.25
C LEU A 31 10.96 20.57 11.66
N GLU A 32 11.89 20.11 12.51
CA GLU A 32 11.62 19.82 13.93
C GLU A 32 11.14 21.08 14.66
N VAL A 33 11.83 22.21 14.50
CA VAL A 33 11.42 23.49 15.07
C VAL A 33 10.06 23.97 14.52
N ALA A 34 9.78 23.72 13.23
CA ALA A 34 8.50 24.06 12.62
C ALA A 34 7.35 23.21 13.20
N LEU A 35 7.57 21.91 13.43
CA LEU A 35 6.61 21.01 14.05
C LEU A 35 6.33 21.38 15.51
N GLU A 36 7.36 21.74 16.28
CA GLU A 36 7.20 22.22 17.66
C GLU A 36 6.36 23.51 17.76
N ARG A 37 6.42 24.35 16.72
CA ARG A 37 5.69 25.63 16.64
C ARG A 37 4.36 25.53 15.91
N CYS A 38 4.03 24.36 15.33
CA CYS A 38 2.86 24.22 14.49
C CYS A 38 1.58 24.38 15.33
N ASP A 39 0.68 25.24 14.86
CA ASP A 39 -0.65 25.35 15.46
C ASP A 39 -1.46 24.08 15.17
N LYS A 40 -2.24 23.63 16.15
CA LYS A 40 -3.09 22.43 16.04
C LYS A 40 -4.17 22.58 14.98
N ASP A 41 -4.54 23.81 14.64
CA ASP A 41 -5.52 24.11 13.60
C ASP A 41 -4.93 24.02 12.17
N SER A 42 -3.60 23.88 12.02
CA SER A 42 -2.91 23.69 10.74
C SER A 42 -2.53 22.23 10.48
N PHE A 43 -3.50 21.31 10.67
CA PHE A 43 -3.29 19.87 10.55
C PHE A 43 -2.61 19.44 9.24
N GLY A 44 -3.00 20.03 8.09
CA GLY A 44 -2.37 19.71 6.81
C GLY A 44 -0.88 20.05 6.75
N ALA A 45 -0.47 21.20 7.29
CA ALA A 45 0.94 21.60 7.32
C ALA A 45 1.75 20.72 8.28
N MET A 46 1.17 20.31 9.40
CA MET A 46 1.78 19.36 10.33
C MET A 46 2.10 18.03 9.64
N ILE A 47 1.11 17.43 8.98
CA ILE A 47 1.30 16.16 8.26
C ILE A 47 2.36 16.28 7.16
N MET A 48 2.34 17.35 6.37
CA MET A 48 3.35 17.56 5.33
C MET A 48 4.77 17.70 5.92
N ASN A 49 4.92 18.44 7.02
CA ASN A 49 6.21 18.57 7.69
C ASN A 49 6.71 17.24 8.27
N GLU A 50 5.83 16.40 8.81
CA GLU A 50 6.18 15.05 9.28
C GLU A 50 6.67 14.17 8.12
N ILE A 51 5.97 14.19 6.98
CA ILE A 51 6.37 13.46 5.77
C ILE A 51 7.75 13.91 5.29
N TYR A 52 7.99 15.23 5.20
CA TYR A 52 9.29 15.75 4.78
C TYR A 52 10.39 15.41 5.78
N LEU A 53 10.13 15.57 7.08
CA LEU A 53 11.09 15.25 8.13
C LEU A 53 11.52 13.78 8.06
N SER A 54 10.54 12.90 7.88
CA SER A 54 10.75 11.47 7.68
C SER A 54 11.66 11.18 6.48
N ARG A 55 11.35 11.80 5.33
CA ARG A 55 12.14 11.67 4.09
C ARG A 55 13.59 12.15 4.26
N PHE A 56 13.79 13.33 4.85
CA PHE A 56 15.14 13.86 5.07
C PHE A 56 15.96 13.04 6.08
N ARG A 57 15.32 12.51 7.14
CA ARG A 57 15.97 11.58 8.07
C ARG A 57 16.41 10.29 7.36
N GLY A 58 15.59 9.79 6.45
CA GLY A 58 15.92 8.64 5.60
C GLY A 58 17.14 8.88 4.70
N MET A 59 17.30 10.10 4.18
CA MET A 59 18.38 10.52 3.26
C MET A 59 19.59 11.20 3.94
N ARG A 60 19.75 11.05 5.26
CA ARG A 60 20.70 11.83 6.06
C ARG A 60 22.18 11.67 5.68
N ASN A 61 22.57 10.54 5.11
CA ASN A 61 23.96 10.26 4.74
C ASN A 61 24.09 9.98 3.23
N THR A 62 25.32 10.08 2.72
CA THR A 62 25.60 9.91 1.28
C THR A 62 25.18 8.56 0.73
N PHE A 63 25.40 7.47 1.49
CA PHE A 63 25.00 6.13 1.07
C PHE A 63 23.48 6.02 0.91
N ALA A 64 22.73 6.53 1.89
CA ALA A 64 21.28 6.56 1.83
C ALA A 64 20.78 7.36 0.63
N ARG A 65 21.35 8.53 0.33
CA ARG A 65 20.98 9.28 -0.89
C ARG A 65 21.19 8.48 -2.17
N ALA A 66 22.32 7.77 -2.28
CA ALA A 66 22.59 6.89 -3.42
C ALA A 66 21.56 5.76 -3.53
N VAL A 67 21.15 5.17 -2.40
CA VAL A 67 20.07 4.17 -2.36
C VAL A 67 18.75 4.75 -2.84
N TYR A 68 18.35 5.93 -2.35
CA TYR A 68 17.08 6.58 -2.76
C TYR A 68 17.06 6.88 -4.25
N GLN A 69 18.17 7.39 -4.80
CA GLN A 69 18.31 7.65 -6.23
C GLN A 69 18.19 6.34 -7.04
N ALA A 70 18.97 5.32 -6.69
CA ALA A 70 18.99 4.05 -7.43
C ALA A 70 17.62 3.34 -7.38
N VAL A 71 16.93 3.37 -6.25
CA VAL A 71 15.57 2.82 -6.12
C VAL A 71 14.59 3.58 -7.00
N GLY A 72 14.68 4.92 -7.06
CA GLY A 72 13.84 5.73 -7.94
C GLY A 72 14.04 5.42 -9.42
N GLU A 73 15.30 5.34 -9.86
CA GLU A 73 15.64 4.98 -11.25
C GLU A 73 15.13 3.58 -11.61
N LEU A 74 15.24 2.61 -10.70
CA LEU A 74 14.84 1.22 -10.94
C LEU A 74 13.31 1.03 -10.91
N LEU A 75 12.59 1.84 -10.13
CA LEU A 75 11.13 1.78 -10.03
C LEU A 75 10.41 2.58 -11.11
N GLU A 76 11.05 3.60 -11.70
CA GLU A 76 10.44 4.48 -12.71
C GLU A 76 9.64 3.74 -13.81
N PRO A 77 10.13 2.62 -14.41
CA PRO A 77 9.38 1.87 -15.43
C PRO A 77 8.04 1.28 -14.96
N TYR A 78 7.81 1.25 -13.65
CA TYR A 78 6.65 0.63 -13.00
C TYR A 78 5.75 1.65 -12.30
N SER A 79 6.02 2.95 -12.46
CA SER A 79 5.18 4.01 -11.92
C SER A 79 3.94 4.22 -12.78
N GLU A 80 2.76 4.25 -12.15
CA GLU A 80 1.51 4.68 -12.79
C GLU A 80 1.56 6.15 -13.22
N CYS A 81 2.37 6.97 -12.53
CA CYS A 81 2.50 8.40 -12.76
C CYS A 81 3.80 8.78 -13.49
N THR A 82 4.46 7.84 -14.17
CA THR A 82 5.65 8.18 -14.99
C THR A 82 5.26 9.11 -16.13
N GLU A 83 6.09 10.12 -16.38
CA GLU A 83 5.98 10.99 -17.55
C GLU A 83 6.91 10.53 -18.69
N ASN A 84 7.66 9.44 -18.52
CA ASN A 84 8.55 8.94 -19.55
C ASN A 84 7.76 8.21 -20.65
N PRO A 85 7.71 8.74 -21.89
CA PRO A 85 6.94 8.13 -22.97
C PRO A 85 7.44 6.73 -23.37
N GLU A 86 8.67 6.34 -23.01
CA GLU A 86 9.18 4.99 -23.27
C GLU A 86 8.43 3.89 -22.51
N TYR A 87 7.72 4.24 -21.43
CA TYR A 87 6.97 3.32 -20.59
C TYR A 87 5.47 3.46 -20.73
N LEU A 88 5.01 4.31 -21.65
CA LEU A 88 3.60 4.66 -21.79
C LEU A 88 3.02 4.08 -23.07
N GLU A 89 1.80 3.56 -22.95
CA GLU A 89 0.99 3.09 -24.07
C GLU A 89 -0.32 3.87 -24.11
N PHE A 90 -0.84 4.10 -25.31
CA PHE A 90 -2.17 4.69 -25.51
C PHE A 90 -3.21 3.59 -25.70
N GLU A 91 -4.18 3.51 -24.79
CA GLU A 91 -5.33 2.63 -24.94
C GLU A 91 -6.41 3.35 -25.75
N ASP A 92 -6.46 3.05 -27.05
CA ASP A 92 -7.45 3.64 -27.96
C ASP A 92 -8.81 2.93 -27.81
N HIS A 93 -9.81 3.68 -27.35
CA HIS A 93 -11.20 3.23 -27.21
C HIS A 93 -12.13 3.79 -28.31
N THR A 94 -11.59 4.46 -29.33
CA THR A 94 -12.37 5.18 -30.34
C THR A 94 -13.43 4.29 -31.01
N ASP A 95 -13.05 3.10 -31.47
CA ASP A 95 -13.97 2.22 -32.20
C ASP A 95 -14.99 1.55 -31.28
N ASP A 96 -14.62 1.22 -30.04
CA ASP A 96 -15.53 0.71 -29.02
C ASP A 96 -16.59 1.75 -28.65
N LEU A 97 -16.16 3.01 -28.46
CA LEU A 97 -17.05 4.13 -28.19
C LEU A 97 -17.97 4.41 -29.39
N LYS A 98 -17.47 4.38 -30.63
CA LYS A 98 -18.30 4.52 -31.83
C LYS A 98 -19.35 3.42 -31.88
N ASN A 99 -18.94 2.16 -31.69
CA ASN A 99 -19.88 1.04 -31.69
C ASN A 99 -20.94 1.18 -30.57
N GLU A 100 -20.55 1.64 -29.39
CA GLU A 100 -21.48 1.90 -28.29
C GLU A 100 -22.47 3.02 -28.65
N TYR A 101 -21.98 4.16 -29.15
CA TYR A 101 -22.80 5.28 -29.60
C TYR A 101 -23.83 4.86 -30.64
N GLU A 102 -23.38 4.07 -31.62
CA GLU A 102 -24.16 3.65 -32.78
C GLU A 102 -25.22 2.61 -32.43
N ASN A 103 -24.92 1.69 -31.51
CA ASN A 103 -25.67 0.44 -31.35
C ASN A 103 -26.22 0.19 -29.94
N LYS A 104 -25.88 1.00 -28.94
CA LYS A 104 -26.31 0.80 -27.55
C LYS A 104 -27.27 1.88 -27.06
N SER A 105 -27.77 1.66 -25.85
CA SER A 105 -28.77 2.48 -25.19
C SER A 105 -28.51 2.56 -23.70
N VAL A 106 -29.10 3.57 -23.07
CA VAL A 106 -29.04 3.77 -21.62
C VAL A 106 -30.41 4.14 -21.08
N ASP A 107 -30.68 3.73 -19.86
CA ASP A 107 -31.84 4.21 -19.13
C ASP A 107 -31.74 5.72 -18.90
N CYS A 108 -32.84 6.41 -19.20
CA CYS A 108 -32.92 7.85 -19.10
C CYS A 108 -34.08 8.29 -18.23
N ILE A 109 -33.96 9.50 -17.69
CA ILE A 109 -35.05 10.20 -17.02
C ILE A 109 -35.36 11.49 -17.78
N LYS A 110 -36.61 11.64 -18.19
CA LYS A 110 -37.14 12.91 -18.67
C LYS A 110 -37.56 13.76 -17.48
N LEU A 111 -36.90 14.90 -17.32
CA LEU A 111 -37.17 15.87 -16.27
C LEU A 111 -38.46 16.66 -16.56
N PRO A 112 -39.06 17.32 -15.55
CA PRO A 112 -40.29 18.07 -15.74
C PRO A 112 -40.18 19.19 -16.80
N GLY A 113 -38.97 19.72 -17.03
CA GLY A 113 -38.69 20.70 -18.08
C GLY A 113 -38.48 20.12 -19.47
N GLY A 114 -38.66 18.81 -19.66
CA GLY A 114 -38.53 18.12 -20.95
C GLY A 114 -37.13 17.65 -21.29
N LYS A 115 -36.08 18.13 -20.61
CA LYS A 115 -34.70 17.63 -20.74
C LYS A 115 -34.63 16.15 -20.40
N ILE A 116 -34.02 15.37 -21.29
CA ILE A 116 -33.72 13.95 -21.07
C ILE A 116 -32.26 13.86 -20.62
N VAL A 117 -32.00 13.05 -19.61
CA VAL A 117 -30.66 12.81 -19.06
C VAL A 117 -30.50 11.33 -18.76
N SER A 118 -29.29 10.79 -18.95
CA SER A 118 -28.96 9.42 -18.55
C SER A 118 -29.04 9.27 -17.03
N ILE A 119 -29.23 8.03 -16.56
CA ILE A 119 -29.18 7.71 -15.13
C ILE A 119 -27.79 7.93 -14.50
N TYR A 120 -26.74 8.00 -15.31
CA TYR A 120 -25.37 8.27 -14.88
C TYR A 120 -25.04 9.76 -14.78
N ASN A 121 -25.90 10.64 -15.29
CA ASN A 121 -25.70 12.07 -15.17
C ASN A 121 -25.66 12.51 -13.69
N HIS A 122 -24.64 13.29 -13.30
CA HIS A 122 -24.42 13.73 -11.91
C HIS A 122 -25.64 14.42 -11.25
N ILE A 123 -26.53 15.03 -12.04
CA ILE A 123 -27.76 15.66 -11.53
C ILE A 123 -28.72 14.61 -10.96
N ILE A 124 -28.69 13.39 -11.52
CA ILE A 124 -29.65 12.31 -11.29
C ILE A 124 -29.06 11.14 -10.52
N PHE A 125 -27.82 10.74 -10.82
CA PHE A 125 -27.18 9.52 -10.34
C PHE A 125 -27.38 9.29 -8.85
N ASP A 126 -27.13 10.28 -7.99
CA ASP A 126 -27.28 10.11 -6.53
C ASP A 126 -28.70 10.31 -5.98
N LYS A 127 -29.62 10.82 -6.81
CA LYS A 127 -30.93 11.29 -6.35
C LYS A 127 -32.07 10.38 -6.74
N PHE A 128 -32.02 9.80 -7.94
CA PHE A 128 -33.13 9.03 -8.50
C PHE A 128 -32.70 7.67 -9.03
N ILE A 129 -33.64 6.74 -9.07
CA ILE A 129 -33.48 5.40 -9.62
C ILE A 129 -34.76 5.01 -10.37
N ILE A 130 -34.64 4.17 -11.39
CA ILE A 130 -35.77 3.60 -12.10
C ILE A 130 -36.06 2.19 -11.53
N ARG A 131 -37.32 1.93 -11.19
CA ARG A 131 -37.83 0.60 -10.85
C ARG A 131 -39.17 0.39 -11.52
N ASP A 132 -39.34 -0.75 -12.19
CA ASP A 132 -40.57 -1.13 -12.87
C ASP A 132 -41.11 -0.03 -13.81
N GLY A 133 -40.19 0.63 -14.54
CA GLY A 133 -40.53 1.73 -15.47
C GLY A 133 -40.96 3.03 -14.78
N LEU A 134 -40.71 3.18 -13.47
CA LEU A 134 -41.07 4.36 -12.69
C LEU A 134 -39.85 4.97 -12.00
N VAL A 135 -39.85 6.30 -11.87
CA VAL A 135 -38.79 7.02 -11.15
C VAL A 135 -39.09 7.06 -9.65
N PHE A 136 -38.08 6.75 -8.84
CA PHE A 136 -38.06 6.84 -7.39
C PHE A 136 -36.91 7.74 -6.94
N GLN A 137 -37.08 8.38 -5.79
CA GLN A 137 -35.98 9.06 -5.11
C GLN A 137 -35.24 8.05 -4.23
N LYS A 138 -33.92 7.95 -4.39
CA LYS A 138 -33.07 6.96 -3.68
C LYS A 138 -33.12 7.15 -2.16
N TYR A 139 -32.91 8.39 -1.73
CA TYR A 139 -32.81 8.74 -0.31
C TYR A 139 -33.92 9.73 0.06
N PHE A 140 -35.00 9.23 0.67
CA PHE A 140 -36.11 10.07 1.13
C PHE A 140 -36.31 10.00 2.65
N GLY A 141 -36.41 11.17 3.28
CA GLY A 141 -36.63 11.30 4.72
C GLY A 141 -35.39 10.94 5.55
N GLN A 142 -35.54 10.96 6.88
CA GLN A 142 -34.43 10.77 7.82
C GLN A 142 -33.77 9.39 7.71
N LEU A 143 -34.56 8.36 7.42
CA LEU A 143 -34.09 6.98 7.26
C LEU A 143 -33.56 6.67 5.85
N LYS A 144 -33.58 7.64 4.94
CA LYS A 144 -33.04 7.53 3.58
C LYS A 144 -33.57 6.34 2.76
N HIS A 145 -34.83 5.95 2.97
CA HIS A 145 -35.45 4.90 2.17
C HIS A 145 -35.85 5.41 0.78
N GLU A 146 -35.91 4.49 -0.17
CA GLU A 146 -36.44 4.77 -1.49
C GLU A 146 -37.92 5.16 -1.41
N LYS A 147 -38.31 6.20 -2.15
CA LYS A 147 -39.71 6.63 -2.19
C LYS A 147 -40.08 7.24 -3.52
N ARG A 148 -41.29 6.91 -3.97
CA ARG A 148 -41.94 7.61 -5.09
C ARG A 148 -42.45 8.99 -4.65
N SER A 149 -41.52 9.94 -4.52
CA SER A 149 -41.76 11.30 -4.04
C SER A 149 -42.57 12.13 -5.04
N LYS A 150 -43.07 13.31 -4.61
CA LYS A 150 -43.79 14.23 -5.51
C LYS A 150 -42.93 14.70 -6.68
N ALA A 151 -41.61 14.85 -6.47
CA ALA A 151 -40.67 15.21 -7.53
C ALA A 151 -40.50 14.05 -8.52
N ALA A 152 -40.27 12.84 -8.02
CA ALA A 152 -40.09 11.64 -8.85
C ALA A 152 -41.32 11.33 -9.71
N LYS A 153 -42.55 11.56 -9.20
CA LYS A 153 -43.80 11.41 -9.96
C LYS A 153 -43.94 12.35 -11.17
N LYS A 154 -43.20 13.47 -11.20
CA LYS A 154 -43.20 14.42 -12.32
C LYS A 154 -42.17 14.08 -13.40
N MET A 155 -41.35 13.05 -13.16
CA MET A 155 -40.34 12.58 -14.08
C MET A 155 -40.85 11.34 -14.82
N THR A 156 -40.35 11.11 -16.02
CA THR A 156 -40.70 9.94 -16.83
C THR A 156 -39.47 9.08 -17.02
N ALA A 157 -39.55 7.80 -16.68
CA ALA A 157 -38.52 6.83 -17.01
C ALA A 157 -38.59 6.51 -18.51
N LEU A 158 -37.44 6.47 -19.15
CA LEU A 158 -37.25 6.11 -20.54
C LEU A 158 -36.21 4.99 -20.57
N PRO A 159 -36.63 3.73 -20.38
CA PRO A 159 -35.71 2.61 -20.42
C PRO A 159 -35.15 2.41 -21.83
N ASP A 160 -33.93 1.89 -21.93
CA ASP A 160 -33.26 1.56 -23.19
C ASP A 160 -33.29 2.70 -24.23
N TYR A 161 -33.05 3.94 -23.81
CA TYR A 161 -33.03 5.09 -24.70
C TYR A 161 -31.73 5.11 -25.53
N PRO A 162 -31.78 5.08 -26.88
CA PRO A 162 -30.58 5.01 -27.71
C PRO A 162 -29.64 6.21 -27.53
N TYR A 163 -28.33 5.97 -27.42
CA TYR A 163 -27.34 7.03 -27.22
C TYR A 163 -27.35 8.06 -28.36
N LYS A 164 -27.45 7.61 -29.62
CA LYS A 164 -27.67 8.45 -30.80
C LYS A 164 -28.83 9.45 -30.73
N LYS A 165 -29.85 9.17 -29.91
CA LYS A 165 -30.97 10.10 -29.70
C LYS A 165 -30.72 11.06 -28.55
N LEU A 166 -29.88 10.66 -27.59
CA LEU A 166 -29.53 11.44 -26.40
C LEU A 166 -28.44 12.47 -26.72
N TYR A 167 -27.42 12.05 -27.47
CA TYR A 167 -26.24 12.85 -27.83
C TYR A 167 -26.23 13.14 -29.34
N LYS A 168 -26.05 14.41 -29.70
CA LYS A 168 -26.17 14.88 -31.08
C LYS A 168 -25.00 14.43 -31.97
N SER A 169 -23.85 14.24 -31.37
CA SER A 169 -22.64 13.78 -32.04
C SER A 169 -21.94 12.70 -31.23
N PHE A 170 -20.98 12.04 -31.85
CA PHE A 170 -20.16 11.03 -31.21
C PHE A 170 -19.27 11.64 -30.11
N GLU A 171 -18.73 12.82 -30.37
CA GLU A 171 -17.86 13.57 -29.46
C GLU A 171 -18.60 13.96 -28.19
N ASP A 172 -19.82 14.51 -28.32
CA ASP A 172 -20.70 14.81 -27.18
C ASP A 172 -20.95 13.57 -26.31
N PHE A 173 -21.10 12.40 -26.94
CA PHE A 173 -21.30 11.14 -26.21
C PHE A 173 -20.01 10.70 -25.49
N ALA A 174 -18.86 10.69 -26.18
CA ALA A 174 -17.60 10.27 -25.61
C ALA A 174 -17.20 11.15 -24.41
N GLU A 175 -17.30 12.46 -24.54
CA GLU A 175 -16.83 13.40 -23.52
C GLU A 175 -17.83 13.57 -22.36
N GLN A 176 -19.14 13.60 -22.63
CA GLN A 176 -20.14 13.92 -21.59
C GLN A 176 -20.76 12.69 -20.92
N GLU A 177 -20.89 11.56 -21.64
CA GLU A 177 -21.43 10.32 -21.05
C GLU A 177 -20.31 9.41 -20.57
N LYS A 178 -19.23 9.30 -21.35
CA LYS A 178 -18.12 8.38 -21.07
C LYS A 178 -16.93 9.03 -20.38
N TYR A 179 -16.91 10.37 -20.31
CA TYR A 179 -15.82 11.13 -19.70
C TYR A 179 -14.44 10.75 -20.30
N MET A 180 -14.44 10.47 -21.62
CA MET A 180 -13.24 10.15 -22.37
C MET A 180 -12.91 11.34 -23.27
N ASP A 181 -11.74 11.93 -23.04
CA ASP A 181 -11.26 13.06 -23.83
C ASP A 181 -10.58 12.58 -25.11
N TYR A 182 -10.63 13.42 -26.14
CA TYR A 182 -9.86 13.19 -27.37
C TYR A 182 -8.40 13.53 -27.14
N ASN A 183 -7.51 12.64 -27.52
CA ASN A 183 -6.07 12.84 -27.47
C ASN A 183 -5.55 13.25 -28.85
N ASP A 184 -5.11 14.50 -28.99
CA ASP A 184 -4.60 15.05 -30.24
C ASP A 184 -3.31 14.38 -30.74
N GLU A 185 -2.46 13.87 -29.84
CA GLU A 185 -1.19 13.23 -30.19
C GLU A 185 -1.39 11.85 -30.81
N TYR A 186 -2.36 11.09 -30.30
CA TYR A 186 -2.67 9.73 -30.74
C TYR A 186 -3.88 9.67 -31.70
N GLU A 187 -4.48 10.82 -31.99
CA GLU A 187 -5.62 11.00 -32.88
C GLU A 187 -6.86 10.15 -32.52
N GLY A 188 -7.10 9.89 -31.23
CA GLY A 188 -8.17 9.01 -30.74
C GLY A 188 -8.74 9.36 -29.37
N TYR A 189 -9.88 8.74 -29.01
CA TYR A 189 -10.46 8.80 -27.67
C TYR A 189 -9.91 7.67 -26.81
N GLY A 190 -9.20 8.00 -25.73
CA GLY A 190 -8.53 7.03 -24.90
C GLY A 190 -7.70 7.68 -23.81
N TYR A 191 -6.85 6.89 -23.16
CA TYR A 191 -5.93 7.40 -22.15
C TYR A 191 -4.54 6.79 -22.33
N VAL A 192 -3.55 7.56 -21.90
CA VAL A 192 -2.16 7.11 -21.84
C VAL A 192 -1.94 6.53 -20.46
N TYR A 193 -1.38 5.33 -20.39
CA TYR A 193 -1.10 4.64 -19.14
C TYR A 193 0.19 3.82 -19.24
N ASN A 194 0.77 3.47 -18.10
CA ASN A 194 1.90 2.55 -18.05
C ASN A 194 1.36 1.11 -17.89
N PRO A 195 1.52 0.22 -18.89
CA PRO A 195 1.00 -1.15 -18.83
C PRO A 195 1.74 -2.03 -17.81
N ASN A 196 2.93 -1.62 -17.39
CA ASN A 196 3.72 -2.32 -16.38
C ASN A 196 3.51 -1.73 -14.98
N ALA A 197 2.69 -0.68 -14.82
CA ALA A 197 2.54 -0.03 -13.53
C ALA A 197 2.06 -1.01 -12.45
N PHE A 198 2.74 -0.98 -11.31
CA PHE A 198 2.29 -1.66 -10.10
C PHE A 198 2.15 -0.70 -8.91
N TYR A 199 2.62 0.55 -9.02
CA TYR A 199 2.50 1.54 -7.96
C TYR A 199 2.17 2.95 -8.46
N ASP A 200 1.40 3.69 -7.66
CA ASP A 200 1.16 5.13 -7.83
C ASP A 200 2.05 5.99 -6.90
N TRP A 201 2.53 5.40 -5.80
CA TRP A 201 3.40 6.04 -4.82
C TRP A 201 4.30 5.01 -4.10
N TYR A 202 5.50 5.43 -3.70
CA TYR A 202 6.38 4.60 -2.86
C TYR A 202 7.19 5.41 -1.85
N CYS A 203 7.62 4.70 -0.80
CA CYS A 203 8.61 5.19 0.16
C CYS A 203 9.55 4.05 0.60
N ILE A 204 10.76 4.37 1.03
CA ILE A 204 11.72 3.35 1.52
C ILE A 204 11.42 3.12 2.99
N GLY A 205 11.21 1.88 3.43
CA GLY A 205 10.81 1.58 4.80
C GLY A 205 9.32 1.74 5.02
N GLY A 206 8.82 2.98 5.08
CA GLY A 206 7.39 3.32 5.22
C GLY A 206 6.74 2.62 6.42
N ARG A 207 5.73 1.79 6.13
CA ARG A 207 5.05 0.92 7.11
C ARG A 207 5.92 -0.22 7.66
N TRP A 208 7.01 -0.57 6.99
CA TRP A 208 7.91 -1.68 7.36
C TRP A 208 9.38 -1.24 7.52
N PRO A 209 9.70 -0.25 8.37
CA PRO A 209 11.05 0.30 8.48
C PRO A 209 11.98 -0.56 9.36
N LYS A 210 11.42 -1.61 10.02
CA LYS A 210 12.18 -2.62 10.79
C LYS A 210 12.48 -3.85 9.95
N MET A 211 12.95 -3.66 8.72
CA MET A 211 13.18 -4.79 7.82
C MET A 211 14.50 -5.49 8.12
N PHE A 212 15.58 -4.72 8.28
CA PHE A 212 16.92 -5.25 8.49
C PHE A 212 17.50 -4.75 9.81
N LEU A 213 18.27 -5.61 10.46
CA LEU A 213 19.04 -5.27 11.64
C LEU A 213 20.52 -5.24 11.26
N VAL A 214 21.18 -4.12 11.52
CA VAL A 214 22.64 -3.99 11.35
C VAL A 214 23.28 -3.59 12.66
N LYS A 215 24.58 -3.79 12.80
CA LYS A 215 25.31 -3.32 13.98
C LYS A 215 25.39 -1.78 13.99
N GLU A 216 25.51 -1.18 15.17
CA GLU A 216 25.58 0.28 15.32
C GLU A 216 26.74 0.92 14.55
N GLU A 217 27.87 0.20 14.41
CA GLU A 217 29.04 0.65 13.66
C GLU A 217 28.92 0.56 12.14
N CYS A 218 27.84 -0.04 11.61
CA CYS A 218 27.62 -0.12 10.16
C CYS A 218 27.45 1.30 9.58
N THR A 219 28.13 1.57 8.46
CA THR A 219 28.07 2.87 7.76
C THR A 219 27.13 2.83 6.55
N ASP A 220 27.03 1.67 5.91
CA ASP A 220 26.34 1.47 4.64
C ASP A 220 24.90 1.04 4.90
N PHE A 221 24.11 1.98 5.42
CA PHE A 221 22.69 1.78 5.71
C PHE A 221 21.84 3.00 5.37
N ALA A 222 20.57 2.73 5.05
CA ALA A 222 19.52 3.76 5.00
C ALA A 222 18.44 3.42 6.03
N VAL A 223 18.08 4.40 6.85
CA VAL A 223 17.05 4.21 7.88
C VAL A 223 15.67 4.03 7.22
N GLY A 224 15.47 4.69 6.08
CA GLY A 224 14.18 4.78 5.42
C GLY A 224 13.28 5.86 6.03
N ASP A 225 12.19 6.08 5.33
CA ASP A 225 11.02 6.81 5.77
C ASP A 225 10.32 6.02 6.88
N ARG A 226 9.84 6.72 7.90
CA ARG A 226 9.21 6.20 9.11
C ARG A 226 7.89 6.92 9.38
N ASP A 227 6.85 6.14 9.67
CA ASP A 227 5.51 6.64 9.99
C ASP A 227 5.22 6.80 11.49
N TYR A 228 6.12 6.29 12.36
CA TYR A 228 5.95 6.32 13.82
C TYR A 228 7.08 7.09 14.53
N PRO A 229 6.91 7.46 15.80
CA PRO A 229 7.97 8.09 16.58
C PRO A 229 9.18 7.15 16.81
N ASP A 230 10.36 7.72 17.05
CA ASP A 230 11.62 6.96 17.09
C ASP A 230 11.67 5.85 18.17
N ASN A 231 10.97 6.03 19.30
CA ASN A 231 10.88 5.02 20.36
C ASN A 231 10.15 3.75 19.93
N TYR A 232 9.30 3.83 18.90
CA TYR A 232 8.70 2.64 18.31
C TYR A 232 9.76 1.75 17.66
N TYR A 233 10.90 2.31 17.25
CA TYR A 233 11.97 1.62 16.52
C TYR A 233 13.18 1.23 17.37
N GLU A 234 12.99 1.05 18.68
CA GLU A 234 14.05 0.55 19.55
C GLU A 234 14.59 -0.80 19.05
N ALA A 235 15.91 -0.87 18.95
CA ALA A 235 16.66 -2.04 18.52
C ALA A 235 17.39 -2.66 19.73
N PRO A 236 17.75 -3.95 19.67
CA PRO A 236 18.62 -4.56 20.67
C PRO A 236 19.93 -3.77 20.81
N GLN A 237 20.49 -3.73 22.02
CA GLN A 237 21.73 -3.01 22.32
C GLN A 237 22.86 -3.38 21.35
N GLY A 238 23.51 -2.38 20.74
CA GLY A 238 24.58 -2.58 19.76
C GLY A 238 24.09 -2.76 18.32
N TYR A 239 22.79 -2.63 18.08
CA TYR A 239 22.18 -2.77 16.76
C TYR A 239 21.23 -1.62 16.44
N ARG A 240 20.86 -1.52 15.16
CA ARG A 240 19.86 -0.56 14.67
C ARG A 240 18.98 -1.17 13.59
N TRP A 241 17.71 -0.82 13.61
CA TRP A 241 16.76 -1.13 12.54
C TRP A 241 16.93 -0.18 11.36
N VAL A 242 17.01 -0.75 10.16
CA VAL A 242 17.22 -0.04 8.90
C VAL A 242 16.33 -0.62 7.79
N SER A 243 16.10 0.19 6.77
CA SER A 243 15.31 -0.18 5.60
C SER A 243 16.18 -0.55 4.40
N ALA A 244 17.47 -0.18 4.42
CA ALA A 244 18.45 -0.66 3.46
C ALA A 244 19.79 -0.97 4.11
N ALA A 245 20.45 -2.03 3.64
CA ALA A 245 21.82 -2.38 4.02
C ALA A 245 22.43 -3.34 2.99
N ARG A 246 23.77 -3.43 2.95
CA ARG A 246 24.44 -4.50 2.21
C ARG A 246 24.10 -5.86 2.81
N LYS A 247 23.93 -6.87 1.96
CA LYS A 247 23.60 -8.25 2.37
C LYS A 247 24.52 -8.76 3.48
N LYS A 248 25.83 -8.57 3.35
CA LYS A 248 26.85 -9.01 4.33
C LYS A 248 26.70 -8.40 5.72
N ASP A 249 26.08 -7.22 5.83
CA ASP A 249 25.97 -6.47 7.08
C ASP A 249 24.68 -6.81 7.85
N ILE A 250 23.73 -7.51 7.22
CA ILE A 250 22.43 -7.86 7.83
C ILE A 250 22.58 -8.98 8.86
N GLN A 251 22.11 -8.72 10.07
CA GLN A 251 22.26 -9.58 11.25
C GLN A 251 21.07 -10.54 11.44
N TRP A 252 20.83 -11.42 10.45
CA TRP A 252 19.69 -12.36 10.47
C TRP A 252 19.63 -13.24 11.72
N LYS A 253 20.79 -13.71 12.19
CA LYS A 253 20.87 -14.53 13.41
C LYS A 253 20.38 -13.78 14.63
N GLU A 254 20.72 -12.50 14.74
CA GLU A 254 20.28 -11.65 15.85
C GLU A 254 18.79 -11.37 15.75
N MET A 255 18.27 -11.06 14.56
CA MET A 255 16.83 -10.89 14.34
C MET A 255 16.03 -12.13 14.79
N ARG A 256 16.47 -13.33 14.40
CA ARG A 256 15.85 -14.59 14.85
C ARG A 256 15.94 -14.76 16.37
N ARG A 257 17.06 -14.39 16.98
CA ARG A 257 17.23 -14.42 18.44
C ARG A 257 16.23 -13.50 19.13
N CYS A 258 16.02 -12.29 18.62
CA CYS A 258 15.04 -11.33 19.15
C CYS A 258 13.62 -11.89 19.10
N ILE A 259 13.19 -12.35 17.92
CA ILE A 259 11.85 -12.95 17.72
C ILE A 259 11.63 -14.11 18.70
N PHE A 260 12.62 -14.99 18.82
CA PHE A 260 12.53 -16.15 19.70
C PHE A 260 12.47 -15.76 21.18
N ASN A 261 13.27 -14.79 21.61
CA ASN A 261 13.29 -14.30 23.00
C ASN A 261 12.00 -13.57 23.37
N GLU A 262 11.44 -12.79 22.45
CA GLU A 262 10.17 -12.09 22.63
C GLU A 262 9.02 -13.09 22.81
N ALA A 263 8.92 -14.09 21.95
CA ALA A 263 7.93 -15.16 22.09
C ALA A 263 8.08 -15.92 23.43
N ILE A 264 9.31 -16.18 23.89
CA ILE A 264 9.53 -16.78 25.21
C ILE A 264 9.04 -15.88 26.34
N ARG A 265 9.27 -14.56 26.24
CA ARG A 265 8.82 -13.58 27.23
C ARG A 265 7.30 -13.55 27.29
N GLU A 266 6.63 -13.42 26.14
CA GLU A 266 5.17 -13.41 26.01
C GLU A 266 4.55 -14.70 26.57
N TYR A 267 5.09 -15.87 26.22
CA TYR A 267 4.64 -17.14 26.80
C TYR A 267 4.68 -17.12 28.33
N LYS A 268 5.80 -16.69 28.92
CA LYS A 268 5.95 -16.65 30.39
C LYS A 268 4.96 -15.68 31.03
N GLU A 269 4.73 -14.55 30.38
CA GLU A 269 3.84 -13.49 30.84
C GLU A 269 2.37 -13.95 30.80
N TYR A 270 1.90 -14.45 29.67
CA TYR A 270 0.52 -14.95 29.54
C TYR A 270 0.26 -16.19 30.38
N LYS A 271 1.24 -17.08 30.52
CA LYS A 271 1.14 -18.21 31.45
C LYS A 271 0.96 -17.74 32.89
N LYS A 272 1.75 -16.76 33.33
CA LYS A 272 1.63 -16.17 34.67
C LYS A 272 0.27 -15.49 34.88
N ILE A 273 -0.23 -14.76 33.89
CA ILE A 273 -1.57 -14.15 33.93
C ILE A 273 -2.63 -15.23 34.14
N PHE A 274 -2.57 -16.33 33.38
CA PHE A 274 -3.49 -17.45 33.49
C PHE A 274 -3.45 -18.13 34.87
N GLU A 275 -2.24 -18.42 35.37
CA GLU A 275 -2.03 -19.11 36.65
C GLU A 275 -2.42 -18.27 37.87
N THR A 276 -2.21 -16.96 37.80
CA THR A 276 -2.49 -16.05 38.93
C THR A 276 -3.91 -15.49 38.92
N GLY A 277 -4.57 -15.45 37.76
CA GLY A 277 -5.86 -14.77 37.61
C GLY A 277 -5.75 -13.24 37.57
N ILE A 278 -4.53 -12.68 37.57
CA ILE A 278 -4.27 -11.24 37.64
C ILE A 278 -3.80 -10.75 36.28
N ILE A 279 -4.52 -9.76 35.73
CA ILE A 279 -4.18 -9.09 34.47
C ILE A 279 -3.50 -7.76 34.85
N PRO A 280 -2.23 -7.53 34.47
CA PRO A 280 -1.56 -6.24 34.65
C PRO A 280 -2.29 -5.11 33.90
N GLU A 281 -2.16 -3.87 34.38
CA GLU A 281 -2.90 -2.71 33.84
C GLU A 281 -2.54 -2.42 32.38
N GLU A 282 -1.30 -2.70 32.00
CA GLU A 282 -0.76 -2.56 30.65
C GLU A 282 -1.23 -3.66 29.67
N HIS A 283 -2.01 -4.65 30.12
CA HIS A 283 -2.46 -5.76 29.29
C HIS A 283 -3.96 -5.69 28.94
N TYR A 284 -4.26 -5.71 27.65
CA TYR A 284 -5.62 -5.78 27.12
C TYR A 284 -5.99 -7.22 26.72
N CYS A 285 -6.12 -8.11 27.70
CA CYS A 285 -6.50 -9.50 27.49
C CYS A 285 -7.64 -9.94 28.42
N ARG A 286 -8.12 -11.17 28.23
CA ARG A 286 -9.15 -11.81 29.06
C ARG A 286 -8.72 -13.23 29.40
N ILE A 287 -8.97 -13.63 30.64
CA ILE A 287 -8.79 -15.02 31.07
C ILE A 287 -10.09 -15.77 30.79
N THR A 288 -9.98 -16.91 30.12
CA THR A 288 -11.08 -17.80 29.75
C THR A 288 -10.85 -19.18 30.34
N GLU A 289 -11.81 -20.10 30.20
CA GLU A 289 -11.63 -21.50 30.61
C GLU A 289 -10.49 -22.22 29.87
N ASN A 290 -10.21 -21.79 28.63
CA ASN A 290 -9.25 -22.42 27.72
C ASN A 290 -7.87 -21.76 27.75
N GLY A 291 -7.71 -20.58 28.37
CA GLY A 291 -6.46 -19.84 28.33
C GLY A 291 -6.61 -18.32 28.44
N VAL A 292 -5.62 -17.59 27.92
CA VAL A 292 -5.64 -16.12 27.80
C VAL A 292 -5.91 -15.73 26.36
N SER A 293 -6.77 -14.75 26.14
CA SER A 293 -7.15 -14.30 24.79
C SER A 293 -7.27 -12.78 24.68
N ALA A 294 -6.98 -12.24 23.49
CA ALA A 294 -7.20 -10.83 23.15
C ALA A 294 -7.58 -10.71 21.67
N CYS A 295 -8.46 -9.76 21.34
CA CYS A 295 -8.90 -9.48 19.95
C CYS A 295 -9.29 -10.74 19.12
N GLY A 296 -9.91 -11.74 19.75
CA GLY A 296 -10.30 -12.99 19.08
C GLY A 296 -9.16 -14.00 18.87
N GLN A 297 -7.94 -13.70 19.31
CA GLN A 297 -6.78 -14.59 19.24
C GLN A 297 -6.48 -15.23 20.61
N LEU A 298 -6.04 -16.49 20.59
CA LEU A 298 -5.60 -17.22 21.79
C LEU A 298 -4.12 -16.88 22.04
N LEU A 299 -3.83 -16.15 23.11
CA LEU A 299 -2.47 -15.75 23.47
C LEU A 299 -1.73 -16.85 24.23
N TYR A 300 -2.43 -17.65 25.02
CA TYR A 300 -1.86 -18.80 25.73
C TYR A 300 -2.94 -19.86 25.93
N SER A 301 -2.62 -21.13 25.70
CA SER A 301 -3.55 -22.24 25.95
C SER A 301 -3.27 -22.94 27.28
N LYS A 302 -4.33 -23.33 27.99
CA LYS A 302 -4.22 -23.98 29.31
C LYS A 302 -3.39 -25.27 29.22
N GLY A 303 -2.27 -25.30 29.95
CA GLY A 303 -1.39 -26.46 30.02
C GLY A 303 -0.39 -26.56 28.86
N GLU A 304 -0.37 -25.59 27.95
CA GLU A 304 0.54 -25.53 26.82
C GLU A 304 2.00 -25.40 27.29
N THR A 305 2.86 -26.24 26.74
CA THR A 305 4.31 -26.14 26.91
C THR A 305 4.88 -25.01 26.05
N LEU A 306 6.04 -24.48 26.42
CA LEU A 306 6.72 -23.47 25.60
C LEU A 306 6.95 -23.96 24.15
N SER A 307 7.25 -25.25 23.95
CA SER A 307 7.48 -25.81 22.61
C SER A 307 6.21 -25.81 21.75
N GLU A 308 5.06 -26.12 22.33
CA GLU A 308 3.75 -26.08 21.66
C GLU A 308 3.39 -24.64 21.29
N TYR A 309 3.53 -23.71 22.26
CA TYR A 309 3.31 -22.28 22.03
C TYR A 309 4.15 -21.75 20.85
N LEU A 310 5.47 -21.99 20.86
CA LEU A 310 6.35 -21.56 19.78
C LEU A 310 6.04 -22.18 18.41
N THR A 311 5.35 -23.34 18.40
CA THR A 311 4.89 -23.97 17.16
C THR A 311 3.60 -23.33 16.68
N ARG A 312 2.64 -23.09 17.60
CA ARG A 312 1.35 -22.46 17.32
C ARG A 312 1.49 -21.02 16.83
N GLU A 313 2.38 -20.25 17.44
CA GLU A 313 2.70 -18.88 17.00
C GLU A 313 3.54 -18.83 15.73
N GLY A 314 3.89 -19.98 15.13
CA GLY A 314 4.69 -20.04 13.91
C GLY A 314 6.15 -19.62 14.09
N VAL A 315 6.60 -19.31 15.32
CA VAL A 315 7.97 -18.82 15.61
C VAL A 315 9.03 -19.80 15.14
N LYS A 316 8.81 -21.11 15.35
CA LYS A 316 9.74 -22.14 14.85
C LYS A 316 9.88 -22.12 13.34
N ASP A 317 8.82 -21.78 12.62
CA ASP A 317 8.81 -21.75 11.16
C ASP A 317 9.43 -20.46 10.62
N ILE A 318 9.06 -19.32 11.21
CA ILE A 318 9.68 -18.01 10.96
C ILE A 318 11.20 -18.07 11.08
N CYS A 319 11.70 -18.76 12.12
CA CYS A 319 13.14 -18.87 12.36
C CYS A 319 13.89 -19.85 11.43
N LYS A 320 13.21 -20.62 10.56
CA LYS A 320 13.88 -21.43 9.52
C LYS A 320 14.31 -20.59 8.32
N ARG A 321 13.65 -19.46 8.09
CA ARG A 321 13.84 -18.59 6.93
C ARG A 321 14.71 -17.39 7.30
N ASN A 322 15.28 -16.72 6.29
CA ASN A 322 15.98 -15.46 6.54
C ASN A 322 14.98 -14.34 6.78
N PHE A 323 14.00 -14.19 5.89
CA PHE A 323 12.95 -13.19 6.00
C PHE A 323 11.86 -13.63 6.96
N SER A 324 11.90 -13.11 8.19
CA SER A 324 10.81 -13.29 9.15
C SER A 324 9.53 -12.56 8.74
N GLN A 325 9.68 -11.45 8.00
CA GLN A 325 8.59 -10.67 7.45
C GLN A 325 8.59 -10.81 5.93
N VAL A 326 7.62 -11.52 5.38
CA VAL A 326 7.58 -11.87 3.94
C VAL A 326 7.20 -10.63 3.12
N ALA A 327 8.01 -10.28 2.13
CA ALA A 327 7.67 -9.29 1.11
C ALA A 327 6.68 -9.89 0.11
N ARG A 328 5.81 -9.06 -0.49
CA ARG A 328 4.86 -9.51 -1.53
C ARG A 328 5.51 -9.59 -2.91
N ALA A 329 6.61 -8.88 -3.07
CA ALA A 329 7.36 -8.81 -4.32
C ALA A 329 8.86 -8.62 -4.05
N TYR A 330 9.67 -8.89 -5.07
CA TYR A 330 11.04 -8.43 -5.16
C TYR A 330 11.35 -7.91 -6.56
N LEU A 331 12.27 -6.95 -6.65
CA LEU A 331 12.75 -6.33 -7.88
C LEU A 331 14.26 -6.52 -7.94
N HIS A 332 14.70 -7.31 -8.91
CA HIS A 332 16.10 -7.68 -9.09
C HIS A 332 16.48 -7.54 -10.56
N ASP A 333 17.61 -6.89 -10.83
CA ASP A 333 18.10 -6.61 -12.19
C ASP A 333 17.03 -5.97 -13.11
N GLY A 334 16.21 -5.10 -12.53
CA GLY A 334 15.11 -4.42 -13.25
C GLY A 334 13.93 -5.32 -13.60
N ILE A 335 13.85 -6.53 -13.04
CA ILE A 335 12.74 -7.46 -13.25
C ILE A 335 11.94 -7.59 -11.96
N TYR A 336 10.64 -7.28 -12.06
CA TYR A 336 9.70 -7.39 -10.97
C TYR A 336 9.14 -8.82 -10.86
N HIS A 337 9.19 -9.37 -9.65
CA HIS A 337 8.61 -10.65 -9.31
C HIS A 337 7.64 -10.52 -8.14
N SER A 338 6.51 -11.22 -8.18
CA SER A 338 5.53 -11.18 -7.07
C SER A 338 4.86 -12.51 -6.78
N ASP A 339 4.18 -12.56 -5.63
CA ASP A 339 3.46 -13.77 -5.18
C ASP A 339 2.35 -14.22 -6.16
N VAL A 340 1.97 -13.40 -7.15
CA VAL A 340 1.01 -13.77 -8.20
C VAL A 340 1.54 -14.82 -9.17
N GLU A 341 2.86 -14.98 -9.27
CA GLU A 341 3.53 -16.02 -10.07
C GLU A 341 3.37 -17.42 -9.48
N CYS A 342 3.03 -17.52 -8.19
CA CYS A 342 2.91 -18.79 -7.49
C CYS A 342 1.71 -19.60 -7.98
N THR A 343 1.83 -20.92 -7.85
CA THR A 343 0.75 -21.83 -8.19
C THR A 343 -0.51 -21.55 -7.36
N VAL A 344 -1.65 -21.63 -8.03
CA VAL A 344 -2.98 -21.48 -7.43
C VAL A 344 -3.60 -22.86 -7.28
N ASP A 345 -4.01 -23.20 -6.06
CA ASP A 345 -4.79 -24.39 -5.80
C ASP A 345 -6.15 -24.30 -6.53
N LYS A 346 -6.49 -25.33 -7.31
CA LYS A 346 -7.70 -25.30 -8.16
C LYS A 346 -9.00 -25.44 -7.38
N GLU A 347 -8.96 -25.98 -6.17
CA GLU A 347 -10.13 -26.22 -5.33
C GLU A 347 -10.39 -25.03 -4.40
N THR A 348 -9.35 -24.47 -3.79
CA THR A 348 -9.48 -23.35 -2.84
C THR A 348 -9.30 -21.98 -3.48
N GLY A 349 -8.63 -21.91 -4.64
CA GLY A 349 -8.23 -20.65 -5.26
C GLY A 349 -7.10 -19.95 -4.51
N GLU A 350 -6.49 -20.59 -3.51
CA GLU A 350 -5.42 -20.01 -2.71
C GLU A 350 -4.05 -20.19 -3.37
N ARG A 351 -3.20 -19.17 -3.24
CA ARG A 351 -1.82 -19.20 -3.73
C ARG A 351 -0.91 -19.95 -2.76
N SER A 352 0.05 -20.69 -3.31
CA SER A 352 1.07 -21.37 -2.52
C SER A 352 2.03 -20.38 -1.85
N PHE A 353 1.76 -20.05 -0.59
CA PHE A 353 2.62 -19.17 0.20
C PHE A 353 4.02 -19.77 0.46
N GLU A 354 4.13 -21.09 0.52
CA GLU A 354 5.40 -21.77 0.73
C GLU A 354 6.28 -21.73 -0.53
N GLU A 355 5.68 -21.82 -1.72
CA GLU A 355 6.38 -21.63 -2.99
C GLU A 355 6.98 -20.22 -3.07
N TRP A 356 6.19 -19.20 -2.72
CA TRP A 356 6.67 -17.81 -2.69
C TRP A 356 7.85 -17.62 -1.73
N ARG A 357 7.77 -18.23 -0.53
CA ARG A 357 8.86 -18.18 0.44
C ARG A 357 10.13 -18.84 -0.07
N ASN A 358 10.01 -19.94 -0.82
CA ASN A 358 11.16 -20.58 -1.45
C ASN A 358 11.79 -19.67 -2.52
N MET A 359 10.97 -19.03 -3.36
CA MET A 359 11.46 -18.08 -4.36
C MET A 359 12.24 -16.92 -3.71
N ILE A 360 11.74 -16.34 -2.62
CA ILE A 360 12.45 -15.28 -1.88
C ILE A 360 13.78 -15.78 -1.31
N ASP A 361 13.82 -16.99 -0.74
CA ASP A 361 15.05 -17.55 -0.20
C ASP A 361 16.07 -17.84 -1.30
N GLU A 362 15.64 -18.37 -2.45
CA GLU A 362 16.48 -18.61 -3.62
C GLU A 362 17.06 -17.30 -4.16
N PHE A 363 16.20 -16.30 -4.38
CA PHE A 363 16.60 -14.94 -4.73
C PHE A 363 17.65 -14.39 -3.76
N TYR A 364 17.40 -14.44 -2.46
CA TYR A 364 18.35 -13.89 -1.48
C TYR A 364 19.67 -14.65 -1.47
N ASN A 365 19.63 -15.98 -1.62
CA ASN A 365 20.82 -16.81 -1.64
C ASN A 365 21.67 -16.59 -2.91
N SER A 366 21.06 -16.17 -4.03
CA SER A 366 21.79 -15.87 -5.27
C SER A 366 22.51 -14.52 -5.25
N LEU A 367 22.15 -13.59 -4.35
CA LEU A 367 22.76 -12.26 -4.30
C LEU A 367 24.22 -12.29 -3.84
N ASP A 368 25.03 -11.37 -4.37
CA ASP A 368 26.35 -11.09 -3.83
C ASP A 368 26.28 -10.36 -2.48
N ASP A 369 27.32 -10.55 -1.67
CA ASP A 369 27.41 -10.01 -0.30
C ASP A 369 27.43 -8.47 -0.25
N ASP A 370 27.87 -7.82 -1.34
CA ASP A 370 27.96 -6.37 -1.47
C ASP A 370 26.68 -5.71 -2.00
N VAL A 371 25.73 -6.49 -2.52
CA VAL A 371 24.43 -5.98 -3.00
C VAL A 371 23.67 -5.34 -1.85
N VAL A 372 23.06 -4.19 -2.11
CA VAL A 372 22.21 -3.51 -1.14
C VAL A 372 20.79 -4.02 -1.28
N LEU A 373 20.26 -4.58 -0.19
CA LEU A 373 18.85 -4.92 -0.07
C LEU A 373 18.09 -3.72 0.49
N VAL A 374 16.96 -3.39 -0.12
CA VAL A 374 16.10 -2.26 0.26
C VAL A 374 14.67 -2.73 0.45
N SER A 375 14.05 -2.33 1.54
CA SER A 375 12.61 -2.51 1.77
C SER A 375 11.86 -1.29 1.25
N VAL A 376 10.98 -1.48 0.29
CA VAL A 376 10.14 -0.42 -0.29
C VAL A 376 8.68 -0.70 0.04
N ASP A 377 7.98 0.32 0.56
CA ASP A 377 6.52 0.33 0.73
C ASP A 377 5.92 0.97 -0.53
N CYS A 378 5.30 0.13 -1.37
CA CYS A 378 4.60 0.53 -2.59
C CYS A 378 3.09 0.63 -2.32
N HIS A 379 2.46 1.68 -2.86
CA HIS A 379 1.01 1.86 -2.88
C HIS A 379 0.45 1.60 -4.29
N ILE A 380 -0.76 1.05 -4.35
CA ILE A 380 -1.60 0.87 -5.55
C ILE A 380 -3.05 1.24 -5.28
#